data_AF-G9YCU5-F1
#
_entry.id   AF-G9YCU5-F1
#
_cell.length_a   1.000
_cell.length_b   1.000
_cell.length_c   1.000
_cell.angle_alpha   90.00
_cell.angle_beta   90.00
_cell.angle_gamma   90.00
#
_symmetry.space_group_name_H-M   'P 1'
#
loop_
_entity.id
_entity.type
_entity.pdbx_description
1 polymer ?
#
loop_
_entity_poly.entity_id
_entity_poly.type
_entity_poly.pdbx_seq_one_letter_code
_entity_poly.pdbx_strand_id
1 'polypeptide(L)'
;MISLPKQPARLAIIVCMLFLAGCTHKHSYKKHDAHAYDDVIEDAADDYKVDPKLIAAIIQVESSFNPEAVSPSNAIGLMQIKASTGGCDAYRYKGKSGCPDDDDLLDPETNIDLGAAYIGAIQYQQLNWIDDPVTRRYATEVAYANGAGALLRTFSSNRKTAIKMINQLSPEAFHWHVRQYHPAAQAPKYMAKVEQVYNTL
;
A
#
# COMPACT_ATOMS: atom_id res chain seq x y z
N MET A 1 -57.51 -1.02 39.47
CA MET A 1 -56.65 -1.80 38.55
C MET A 1 -55.91 -0.83 37.65
N ILE A 2 -54.70 -0.43 38.07
CA ILE A 2 -53.87 0.57 37.38
C ILE A 2 -52.57 -0.16 37.00
N SER A 3 -52.33 -0.25 35.70
CA SER A 3 -51.19 -0.96 35.10
C SER A 3 -49.89 -0.18 35.31
N LEU A 4 -48.87 -0.82 35.87
CA LEU A 4 -47.51 -0.29 35.97
C LEU A 4 -46.84 -0.26 34.57
N PRO A 5 -46.04 0.78 34.26
CA PRO A 5 -45.31 0.87 33.00
C PRO A 5 -44.11 -0.07 32.96
N LYS A 6 -43.89 -0.68 31.78
CA LYS A 6 -42.76 -1.57 31.47
C LYS A 6 -41.43 -0.81 31.58
N GLN A 7 -40.45 -1.41 32.25
CA GLN A 7 -39.07 -0.93 32.31
C GLN A 7 -38.42 -0.94 30.91
N PRO A 8 -37.58 0.06 30.58
CA PRO A 8 -36.80 0.03 29.34
C PRO A 8 -35.66 -0.98 29.44
N ALA A 9 -35.50 -1.80 28.40
CA ALA A 9 -34.37 -2.69 28.22
C ALA A 9 -33.06 -1.87 28.22
N ARG A 10 -32.20 -2.13 29.21
CA ARG A 10 -30.83 -1.62 29.24
C ARG A 10 -30.06 -2.31 28.11
N LEU A 11 -29.70 -1.56 27.09
CA LEU A 11 -28.73 -1.97 26.08
C LEU A 11 -27.38 -2.15 26.83
N ALA A 12 -27.00 -3.40 27.05
CA ALA A 12 -25.72 -3.73 27.66
C ALA A 12 -24.60 -3.26 26.73
N ILE A 13 -23.88 -2.23 27.15
CA ILE A 13 -22.57 -1.87 26.61
C ILE A 13 -21.68 -3.09 26.85
N ILE A 14 -21.38 -3.84 25.80
CA ILE A 14 -20.29 -4.83 25.82
C ILE A 14 -19.00 -4.01 25.91
N VAL A 15 -18.63 -3.66 27.14
CA VAL A 15 -17.25 -3.35 27.48
C VAL A 15 -16.52 -4.67 27.36
N CYS A 16 -15.94 -4.94 26.19
CA CYS A 16 -14.89 -5.96 26.07
C CYS A 16 -13.68 -5.47 26.87
N MET A 17 -13.74 -5.68 28.19
CA MET A 17 -12.54 -5.86 29.00
C MET A 17 -11.83 -7.10 28.43
N LEU A 18 -10.89 -6.87 27.53
CA LEU A 18 -9.88 -7.87 27.21
C LEU A 18 -9.04 -8.04 28.47
N PHE A 19 -9.31 -9.11 29.20
CA PHE A 19 -8.42 -9.66 30.20
C PHE A 19 -7.03 -9.82 29.56
N LEU A 20 -6.05 -9.05 30.05
CA LEU A 20 -4.64 -9.27 29.79
C LEU A 20 -4.20 -10.55 30.53
N ALA A 21 -4.52 -11.70 29.95
CA ALA A 21 -3.77 -12.92 30.20
C ALA A 21 -2.51 -12.83 29.35
N GLY A 22 -1.41 -12.43 29.98
CA GLY A 22 -0.08 -12.42 29.37
C GLY A 22 0.39 -13.83 29.07
N CYS A 23 0.05 -14.34 27.88
CA CYS A 23 0.84 -15.38 27.23
C CYS A 23 2.04 -14.69 26.59
N THR A 24 3.20 -14.76 27.23
CA THR A 24 4.48 -14.38 26.63
C THR A 24 4.88 -15.42 25.58
N HIS A 25 4.16 -15.46 24.46
CA HIS A 25 4.64 -16.10 23.27
C HIS A 25 5.83 -15.27 22.77
N LYS A 26 7.05 -15.75 23.01
CA LYS A 26 8.24 -15.22 22.35
C LYS A 26 8.06 -15.50 20.85
N HIS A 27 7.43 -14.58 20.12
CA HIS A 27 7.45 -14.61 18.66
C HIS A 27 8.92 -14.55 18.24
N SER A 28 9.44 -15.67 17.75
CA SER A 28 10.74 -15.70 17.08
C SER A 28 10.59 -14.89 15.80
N TYR A 29 11.02 -13.62 15.81
CA TYR A 29 11.13 -12.83 14.59
C TYR A 29 12.22 -13.49 13.73
N LYS A 30 11.82 -14.22 12.69
CA LYS A 30 12.73 -14.71 11.66
C LYS A 30 13.25 -13.48 10.91
N LYS A 31 14.55 -13.20 11.02
CA LYS A 31 15.18 -12.12 10.25
C LYS A 31 15.36 -12.63 8.82
N HIS A 32 14.71 -11.99 7.86
CA HIS A 32 14.91 -12.25 6.45
C HIS A 32 16.07 -11.40 5.93
N ASP A 33 16.83 -11.94 4.97
CA ASP A 33 17.93 -11.23 4.34
C ASP A 33 17.36 -10.27 3.28
N ALA A 34 17.69 -8.98 3.39
CA ALA A 34 17.22 -7.95 2.48
C ALA A 34 17.85 -8.09 1.09
N HIS A 35 19.05 -8.69 1.01
CA HIS A 35 19.79 -8.86 -0.25
C HIS A 35 19.42 -10.14 -1.01
N ALA A 36 18.54 -10.98 -0.45
CA ALA A 36 18.17 -12.25 -1.07
C ALA A 36 17.44 -12.10 -2.41
N TYR A 37 16.96 -10.89 -2.73
CA TYR A 37 16.17 -10.61 -3.92
C TYR A 37 16.72 -9.45 -4.76
N ASP A 38 17.96 -9.02 -4.54
CA ASP A 38 18.54 -7.87 -5.25
C ASP A 38 18.48 -8.06 -6.77
N ASP A 39 18.91 -9.21 -7.30
CA ASP A 39 18.88 -9.51 -8.73
C ASP A 39 17.44 -9.46 -9.29
N VAL A 40 16.47 -10.02 -8.55
CA VAL A 40 15.06 -10.05 -8.94
C VAL A 40 14.44 -8.64 -8.92
N ILE A 41 14.85 -7.82 -7.96
CA ILE A 41 14.42 -6.43 -7.84
C ILE A 41 14.98 -5.61 -9.00
N GLU A 42 16.25 -5.79 -9.36
CA GLU A 42 16.89 -5.09 -10.48
C GLU A 42 16.25 -5.50 -11.83
N ASP A 43 16.03 -6.79 -12.06
CA ASP A 43 15.37 -7.27 -13.27
C ASP A 43 13.95 -6.68 -13.41
N ALA A 44 13.16 -6.71 -12.32
CA ALA A 44 11.82 -6.15 -12.31
C ALA A 44 11.83 -4.61 -12.47
N ALA A 45 12.79 -3.92 -11.85
CA ALA A 45 12.98 -2.49 -12.01
C ALA A 45 13.23 -2.11 -13.47
N ASP A 46 14.09 -2.86 -14.16
CA ASP A 46 14.43 -2.65 -15.55
C ASP A 46 13.24 -2.92 -16.48
N ASP A 47 12.48 -3.99 -16.25
CA ASP A 47 11.31 -4.35 -17.06
C ASP A 47 10.22 -3.28 -17.00
N TYR A 48 9.96 -2.72 -15.81
CA TYR A 48 8.86 -1.77 -15.59
C TYR A 48 9.29 -0.31 -15.50
N LYS A 49 10.59 -0.02 -15.67
CA LYS A 49 11.17 1.31 -15.54
C LYS A 49 10.85 1.94 -14.19
N VAL A 50 10.92 1.15 -13.13
CA VAL A 50 10.72 1.59 -11.75
C VAL A 50 12.07 1.70 -11.07
N ASP A 51 12.20 2.61 -10.12
CA ASP A 51 13.42 2.71 -9.29
C ASP A 51 13.56 1.43 -8.42
N PRO A 52 14.63 0.63 -8.53
CA PRO A 52 14.82 -0.58 -7.73
C PRO A 52 14.82 -0.27 -6.22
N LYS A 53 15.30 0.93 -5.86
CA LYS A 53 15.30 1.40 -4.47
C LYS A 53 13.88 1.61 -3.91
N LEU A 54 12.93 2.02 -4.77
CA LEU A 54 11.52 2.13 -4.39
C LEU A 54 10.90 0.75 -4.16
N ILE A 55 11.22 -0.22 -5.03
CA ILE A 55 10.74 -1.61 -4.89
C ILE A 55 11.25 -2.19 -3.57
N ALA A 56 12.55 -2.10 -3.30
CA ALA A 56 13.16 -2.58 -2.05
C ALA A 56 12.57 -1.89 -0.82
N ALA A 57 12.35 -0.57 -0.87
CA ALA A 57 11.73 0.17 0.22
C ALA A 57 10.29 -0.29 0.51
N ILE A 58 9.50 -0.57 -0.53
CA ILE A 58 8.15 -1.10 -0.39
C ILE A 58 8.19 -2.52 0.22
N ILE A 59 9.04 -3.42 -0.28
CA ILE A 59 9.19 -4.78 0.29
C ILE A 59 9.53 -4.72 1.78
N GLN A 60 10.46 -3.84 2.16
CA GLN A 60 10.86 -3.66 3.55
C GLN A 60 9.70 -3.19 4.44
N VAL A 61 8.87 -2.25 3.95
CA VAL A 61 7.71 -1.72 4.69
C VAL A 61 6.56 -2.71 4.76
N GLU A 62 6.32 -3.47 3.70
CA GLU A 62 5.18 -4.37 3.55
C GLU A 62 5.37 -5.70 4.30
N SER A 63 6.54 -6.32 4.14
CA SER A 63 6.79 -7.67 4.66
C SER A 63 8.07 -7.81 5.48
N SER A 64 8.94 -6.78 5.48
CA SER A 64 10.31 -6.91 5.98
C SER A 64 11.03 -8.11 5.34
N PHE A 65 10.86 -8.25 4.01
CA PHE A 65 11.40 -9.33 3.20
C PHE A 65 10.92 -10.75 3.57
N ASN A 66 9.76 -10.86 4.23
CA ASN A 66 9.12 -12.15 4.49
C ASN A 66 8.27 -12.62 3.28
N PRO A 67 8.70 -13.65 2.52
CA PRO A 67 7.94 -14.14 1.37
C PRO A 67 6.63 -14.84 1.75
N GLU A 68 6.51 -15.32 2.99
CA GLU A 68 5.31 -16.03 3.48
C GLU A 68 4.29 -15.07 4.12
N ALA A 69 4.47 -13.75 3.97
CA ALA A 69 3.62 -12.76 4.63
C ALA A 69 2.20 -12.76 4.05
N VAL A 70 1.19 -12.93 4.92
CA VAL A 70 -0.23 -12.83 4.54
C VAL A 70 -0.94 -11.91 5.53
N SER A 71 -1.50 -10.80 5.05
CA SER A 71 -2.27 -9.87 5.90
C SER A 71 -3.67 -10.40 6.20
N PRO A 72 -4.35 -9.90 7.26
CA PRO A 72 -5.76 -10.21 7.54
C PRO A 72 -6.74 -9.85 6.40
N SER A 73 -6.28 -9.06 5.42
CA SER A 73 -7.07 -8.64 4.26
C SER A 73 -6.66 -9.34 2.96
N ASN A 74 -5.94 -10.46 3.07
CA ASN A 74 -5.42 -11.28 1.96
C ASN A 74 -4.48 -10.53 1.01
N ALA A 75 -3.60 -9.71 1.59
CA ALA A 75 -2.44 -9.17 0.88
C ALA A 75 -1.27 -10.15 1.09
N ILE A 76 -0.60 -10.57 0.02
CA ILE A 76 0.26 -11.76 0.02
C ILE A 76 1.67 -11.42 -0.44
N GLY A 77 2.65 -12.07 0.18
CA GLY A 77 4.05 -12.09 -0.24
C GLY A 77 4.83 -10.84 0.12
N LEU A 78 6.00 -10.71 -0.51
CA LEU A 78 7.00 -9.67 -0.25
C LEU A 78 6.47 -8.26 -0.36
N MET A 79 5.66 -8.00 -1.39
CA MET A 79 5.11 -6.69 -1.73
C MET A 79 3.64 -6.53 -1.30
N GLN A 80 3.10 -7.50 -0.54
CA GLN A 80 1.72 -7.49 -0.02
C GLN A 80 0.68 -7.15 -1.11
N ILE A 81 0.71 -7.90 -2.20
CA ILE A 81 -0.23 -7.74 -3.31
C ILE A 81 -1.55 -8.43 -2.98
N LYS A 82 -2.66 -7.76 -3.30
CA LYS A 82 -3.99 -8.37 -3.31
C LYS A 82 -4.33 -8.82 -4.72
N ALA A 83 -4.59 -10.11 -4.89
CA ALA A 83 -4.95 -10.71 -6.17
C ALA A 83 -6.06 -9.93 -6.90
N SER A 84 -7.15 -9.64 -6.18
CA SER A 84 -8.36 -9.01 -6.73
C SER A 84 -8.26 -7.51 -7.04
N THR A 85 -7.13 -6.86 -6.69
CA THR A 85 -6.92 -5.43 -6.98
C THR A 85 -5.57 -5.19 -7.65
N GLY A 86 -4.50 -5.01 -6.87
CA GLY A 86 -3.15 -4.72 -7.39
C GLY A 86 -2.67 -5.80 -8.35
N GLY A 87 -2.99 -7.06 -8.08
CA GLY A 87 -2.69 -8.19 -8.97
C GLY A 87 -3.39 -8.09 -10.33
N CYS A 88 -4.70 -7.81 -10.35
CA CYS A 88 -5.44 -7.57 -11.60
C CYS A 88 -4.89 -6.37 -12.39
N ASP A 89 -4.50 -5.29 -11.69
CA ASP A 89 -3.91 -4.11 -12.32
C ASP A 89 -2.53 -4.41 -12.91
N ALA A 90 -1.69 -5.17 -12.20
CA ALA A 90 -0.41 -5.67 -12.69
C ALA A 90 -0.57 -6.57 -13.92
N TYR A 91 -1.50 -7.53 -13.89
CA TYR A 91 -1.83 -8.38 -15.04
C TYR A 91 -2.23 -7.55 -16.26
N ARG A 92 -3.13 -6.58 -16.07
CA ARG A 92 -3.56 -5.69 -17.15
C ARG A 92 -2.39 -4.88 -17.72
N TYR A 93 -1.51 -4.37 -16.86
CA TYR A 93 -0.32 -3.63 -17.29
C TYR A 93 0.64 -4.50 -18.11
N LYS A 94 0.82 -5.76 -17.70
CA LYS A 94 1.56 -6.79 -18.44
C LYS A 94 0.85 -7.31 -19.69
N GLY A 95 -0.33 -6.79 -20.04
CA GLY A 95 -1.12 -7.26 -21.18
C GLY A 95 -1.78 -8.64 -20.99
N LYS A 96 -1.85 -9.14 -19.75
CA LYS A 96 -2.52 -10.39 -19.38
C LYS A 96 -4.00 -10.14 -19.03
N SER A 97 -4.84 -11.14 -19.27
CA SER A 97 -6.23 -11.16 -18.83
C SER A 97 -6.37 -11.81 -17.45
N GLY A 98 -7.37 -11.38 -16.68
CA GLY A 98 -7.65 -11.96 -15.35
C GLY A 98 -6.82 -11.32 -14.25
N CYS A 99 -6.61 -12.09 -13.18
CA CYS A 99 -5.86 -11.71 -11.99
C CYS A 99 -5.00 -12.91 -11.55
N PRO A 100 -3.87 -12.70 -10.87
CA PRO A 100 -3.09 -13.79 -10.29
C PRO A 100 -3.91 -14.51 -9.20
N ASP A 101 -3.55 -15.75 -8.92
CA ASP A 101 -4.06 -16.47 -7.75
C ASP A 101 -3.14 -16.31 -6.53
N ASP A 102 -3.53 -16.89 -5.40
CA ASP A 102 -2.77 -16.75 -4.15
C ASP A 102 -1.43 -17.52 -4.19
N ASP A 103 -1.33 -18.59 -4.99
CA ASP A 103 -0.11 -19.38 -5.14
C ASP A 103 0.92 -18.60 -5.97
N ASP A 104 0.50 -17.92 -7.05
CA ASP A 104 1.31 -16.95 -7.80
C ASP A 104 1.92 -15.90 -6.86
N LEU A 105 1.16 -15.43 -5.87
CA LEU A 105 1.59 -14.35 -4.98
C LEU A 105 2.50 -14.82 -3.84
N LEU A 106 2.56 -16.12 -3.54
CA LEU A 106 3.50 -16.70 -2.58
C LEU A 106 4.87 -16.97 -3.19
N ASP A 107 4.96 -17.09 -4.51
CA ASP A 107 6.24 -17.15 -5.22
C ASP A 107 6.95 -15.78 -5.17
N PRO A 108 8.16 -15.68 -4.58
CA PRO A 108 8.84 -14.40 -4.38
C PRO A 108 9.14 -13.64 -5.67
N GLU A 109 9.56 -14.34 -6.72
CA GLU A 109 9.91 -13.73 -8.01
C GLU A 109 8.66 -13.17 -8.69
N THR A 110 7.60 -13.97 -8.76
CA THR A 110 6.30 -13.54 -9.29
C THR A 110 5.70 -12.40 -8.47
N ASN A 111 5.86 -12.42 -7.14
CA ASN A 111 5.35 -11.36 -6.28
C ASN A 111 6.08 -10.02 -6.52
N ILE A 112 7.41 -10.03 -6.65
CA ILE A 112 8.21 -8.84 -6.95
C ILE A 112 7.87 -8.32 -8.35
N ASP A 113 7.83 -9.21 -9.34
CA ASP A 113 7.46 -8.87 -10.72
C ASP A 113 6.08 -8.19 -10.79
N LEU A 114 5.07 -8.76 -10.13
CA LEU A 114 3.71 -8.19 -10.10
C LEU A 114 3.64 -6.88 -9.31
N GLY A 115 4.39 -6.75 -8.22
CA GLY A 115 4.42 -5.51 -7.45
C GLY A 115 5.13 -4.38 -8.21
N ALA A 116 6.23 -4.67 -8.90
CA ALA A 116 6.91 -3.73 -9.78
C ALA A 116 6.02 -3.35 -10.98
N ALA A 117 5.34 -4.32 -11.60
CA ALA A 117 4.34 -4.06 -12.64
C ALA A 117 3.20 -3.15 -12.14
N TYR A 118 2.73 -3.36 -10.90
CA TYR A 118 1.70 -2.50 -10.30
C TYR A 118 2.21 -1.07 -10.06
N ILE A 119 3.45 -0.91 -9.58
CA ILE A 119 4.09 0.42 -9.47
C ILE A 119 4.18 1.09 -10.84
N GLY A 120 4.63 0.37 -11.88
CA GLY A 120 4.69 0.85 -13.25
C GLY A 120 3.31 1.27 -13.79
N ALA A 121 2.27 0.49 -13.51
CA ALA A 121 0.89 0.83 -13.85
C ALA A 121 0.46 2.16 -13.19
N ILE A 122 0.78 2.33 -11.90
CA ILE A 122 0.49 3.57 -11.17
C ILE A 122 1.24 4.75 -11.81
N GLN A 123 2.56 4.65 -12.01
CA GLN A 123 3.38 5.75 -12.49
C GLN A 123 3.08 6.12 -13.95
N TYR A 124 2.96 5.13 -14.83
CA TYR A 124 2.96 5.33 -16.27
C TYR A 124 1.58 5.26 -16.92
N GLN A 125 0.56 4.76 -16.23
CA GLN A 125 -0.84 4.81 -16.70
C GLN A 125 -1.71 5.69 -15.82
N GLN A 126 -1.57 5.58 -14.49
CA GLN A 126 -2.48 6.26 -13.56
C GLN A 126 -2.01 7.65 -13.13
N LEU A 127 -0.72 7.97 -13.18
CA LEU A 127 -0.16 9.23 -12.66
C LEU A 127 0.87 9.86 -13.61
N ASN A 128 0.89 9.43 -14.87
CA ASN A 128 1.86 9.86 -15.89
C ASN A 128 1.84 11.37 -16.19
N TRP A 129 0.77 12.06 -15.82
CA TRP A 129 0.64 13.52 -15.96
C TRP A 129 1.13 14.32 -14.76
N ILE A 130 1.65 13.67 -13.71
CA ILE A 130 2.39 14.36 -12.64
C ILE A 130 3.81 14.60 -13.15
N ASP A 131 4.21 15.85 -13.30
CA ASP A 131 5.44 16.21 -14.01
C ASP A 131 6.70 15.94 -13.16
N ASP A 132 6.69 16.44 -11.92
CA ASP A 132 7.83 16.32 -11.01
C ASP A 132 8.01 14.85 -10.56
N PRO A 133 9.20 14.24 -10.77
CA PRO A 133 9.42 12.83 -10.50
C PRO A 133 9.35 12.48 -9.01
N VAL A 134 9.77 13.39 -8.11
CA VAL A 134 9.69 13.17 -6.65
C VAL A 134 8.23 13.20 -6.21
N THR A 135 7.46 14.16 -6.70
CA THR A 135 6.01 14.26 -6.47
C THR A 135 5.28 13.02 -7.02
N ARG A 136 5.67 12.53 -8.20
CA ARG A 136 5.12 11.30 -8.78
C ARG A 136 5.47 10.08 -7.94
N ARG A 137 6.67 10.00 -7.34
CA ARG A 137 7.05 8.95 -6.37
C ARG A 137 6.17 8.99 -5.11
N TYR A 138 6.07 10.15 -4.45
CA TYR A 138 5.18 10.30 -3.27
C TYR A 138 3.73 9.93 -3.60
N ALA A 139 3.24 10.39 -4.75
CA ALA A 139 1.90 10.05 -5.23
C ALA A 139 1.74 8.53 -5.48
N THR A 140 2.80 7.88 -5.97
CA THR A 140 2.84 6.43 -6.21
C THR A 140 2.74 5.66 -4.90
N GLU A 141 3.48 6.04 -3.86
CA GLU A 141 3.44 5.38 -2.54
C GLU A 141 2.05 5.46 -1.91
N VAL A 142 1.43 6.64 -1.99
CA VAL A 142 0.06 6.84 -1.51
C VAL A 142 -0.94 6.02 -2.33
N ALA A 143 -0.78 6.00 -3.66
CA ALA A 143 -1.63 5.23 -4.56
C ALA A 143 -1.44 3.71 -4.39
N TYR A 144 -0.24 3.26 -4.06
CA TYR A 144 0.04 1.85 -3.80
C TYR A 144 -0.78 1.35 -2.60
N ALA A 145 -0.76 2.10 -1.50
CA ALA A 145 -1.48 1.75 -0.29
C ALA A 145 -2.99 2.00 -0.34
N ASN A 146 -3.45 3.04 -1.05
CA ASN A 146 -4.85 3.51 -0.97
C ASN A 146 -5.55 3.77 -2.30
N GLY A 147 -4.87 3.55 -3.42
CA GLY A 147 -5.37 3.75 -4.78
C GLY A 147 -5.25 5.19 -5.28
N ALA A 148 -4.83 5.36 -6.54
CA ALA A 148 -4.63 6.68 -7.15
C ALA A 148 -5.91 7.53 -7.16
N GLY A 149 -7.07 6.92 -7.31
CA GLY A 149 -8.35 7.63 -7.27
C GLY A 149 -8.63 8.26 -5.90
N ALA A 150 -8.25 7.61 -4.80
CA ALA A 150 -8.42 8.17 -3.45
C ALA A 150 -7.52 9.38 -3.25
N LEU A 151 -6.25 9.29 -3.68
CA LEU A 151 -5.32 10.40 -3.67
C LEU A 151 -5.85 11.61 -4.48
N LEU A 152 -6.21 11.40 -5.75
CA LEU A 152 -6.62 12.50 -6.64
C LEU A 152 -7.86 13.25 -6.12
N ARG A 153 -8.79 12.53 -5.48
CA ARG A 153 -10.00 13.14 -4.88
C ARG A 153 -9.70 14.08 -3.71
N THR A 154 -8.50 14.01 -3.10
CA THR A 154 -8.09 14.98 -2.08
C THR A 154 -7.79 16.37 -2.67
N PHE A 155 -7.55 16.46 -3.98
CA PHE A 155 -7.33 17.72 -4.70
C PHE A 155 -8.60 18.16 -5.43
N SER A 156 -9.21 17.25 -6.20
CA SER A 156 -10.44 17.51 -6.94
C SER A 156 -11.16 16.23 -7.31
N SER A 157 -12.50 16.27 -7.42
CA SER A 157 -13.27 15.17 -8.01
C SER A 157 -13.00 15.01 -9.51
N ASN A 158 -12.54 16.06 -10.20
CA ASN A 158 -12.12 15.99 -11.59
C ASN A 158 -10.62 15.66 -11.70
N ARG A 159 -10.30 14.54 -12.34
CA ARG A 159 -8.91 14.07 -12.49
C ARG A 159 -7.97 15.08 -13.16
N LYS A 160 -8.41 15.74 -14.24
CA LYS A 160 -7.57 16.73 -14.94
C LYS A 160 -7.27 17.93 -14.04
N THR A 161 -8.28 18.39 -13.29
CA THR A 161 -8.12 19.46 -12.31
C THR A 161 -7.19 19.04 -11.17
N ALA A 162 -7.35 17.83 -10.62
CA ALA A 162 -6.49 17.31 -9.57
C ALA A 162 -5.02 17.28 -10.00
N ILE A 163 -4.72 16.74 -11.19
CA ILE A 163 -3.37 16.73 -11.75
C ILE A 163 -2.82 18.15 -11.91
N LYS A 164 -3.62 19.09 -12.45
CA LYS A 164 -3.19 20.49 -12.59
C LYS A 164 -2.84 21.11 -11.23
N MET A 165 -3.61 20.82 -10.18
CA MET A 165 -3.31 21.29 -8.82
C MET A 165 -2.03 20.67 -8.28
N ILE A 166 -1.84 19.36 -8.48
CA ILE A 166 -0.62 18.65 -8.06
C ILE A 166 0.63 19.28 -8.72
N ASN A 167 0.59 19.55 -10.03
CA ASN A 167 1.73 20.12 -10.77
C ASN A 167 2.02 21.58 -10.40
N GLN A 168 1.21 22.21 -9.54
CA GLN A 168 1.48 23.55 -8.98
C GLN A 168 2.17 23.50 -7.61
N LEU A 169 2.38 22.31 -7.04
CA LEU A 169 3.00 22.12 -5.73
C LEU A 169 4.47 21.71 -5.87
N SER A 170 5.29 22.11 -4.88
CA SER A 170 6.57 21.43 -4.67
C SER A 170 6.34 20.04 -4.05
N PRO A 171 7.33 19.13 -4.10
CA PRO A 171 7.25 17.85 -3.43
C PRO A 171 6.90 17.98 -1.94
N GLU A 172 7.45 18.96 -1.24
CA GLU A 172 7.19 19.20 0.18
C GLU A 172 5.74 19.67 0.42
N ALA A 173 5.22 20.54 -0.45
CA ALA A 173 3.85 21.00 -0.38
C ALA A 173 2.86 19.87 -0.71
N PHE A 174 3.16 19.00 -1.67
CA PHE A 174 2.39 17.79 -1.93
C PHE A 174 2.39 16.85 -0.72
N HIS A 175 3.57 16.56 -0.17
CA HIS A 175 3.74 15.72 1.00
C HIS A 175 2.95 16.28 2.21
N TRP A 176 3.01 17.60 2.43
CA TRP A 176 2.22 18.27 3.45
C TRP A 176 0.72 18.15 3.19
N HIS A 177 0.25 18.34 1.94
CA HIS A 177 -1.16 18.19 1.58
C HIS A 177 -1.67 16.79 1.91
N VAL A 178 -0.95 15.74 1.51
CA VAL A 178 -1.33 14.34 1.82
C VAL A 178 -1.46 14.14 3.33
N ARG A 179 -0.53 14.69 4.12
CA ARG A 179 -0.57 14.61 5.59
C ARG A 179 -1.78 15.30 6.21
N GLN A 180 -2.23 16.42 5.65
CA GLN A 180 -3.34 17.20 6.23
C GLN A 180 -4.72 16.75 5.75
N TYR A 181 -4.84 16.38 4.48
CA TYR A 181 -6.14 16.29 3.81
C TYR A 181 -6.51 14.88 3.35
N HIS A 182 -5.59 13.91 3.38
CA HIS A 182 -5.96 12.54 3.01
C HIS A 182 -6.88 11.93 4.08
N PRO A 183 -8.09 11.45 3.72
CA PRO A 183 -9.08 10.99 4.71
C PRO A 183 -8.67 9.71 5.44
N ALA A 184 -7.86 8.86 4.79
CA ALA A 184 -7.29 7.68 5.42
C ALA A 184 -5.96 8.04 6.10
N ALA A 185 -5.92 7.97 7.43
CA ALA A 185 -4.72 8.25 8.24
C ALA A 185 -3.55 7.30 7.94
N GLN A 186 -3.82 6.14 7.33
CA GLN A 186 -2.79 5.19 6.91
C GLN A 186 -1.96 5.71 5.74
N ALA A 187 -2.53 6.52 4.84
CA ALA A 187 -1.85 6.96 3.63
C ALA A 187 -0.59 7.81 3.88
N PRO A 188 -0.67 8.92 4.65
CA PRO A 188 0.54 9.68 4.97
C PRO A 188 1.52 8.92 5.86
N LYS A 189 1.03 7.99 6.70
CA LYS A 189 1.91 7.13 7.53
C LYS A 189 2.69 6.15 6.66
N TYR A 190 2.05 5.59 5.65
CA TYR A 190 2.66 4.66 4.72
C TYR A 190 3.75 5.34 3.90
N MET A 191 3.41 6.46 3.24
CA MET A 191 4.36 7.30 2.51
C MET A 191 5.59 7.66 3.38
N ALA A 192 5.36 8.13 4.62
CA ALA A 192 6.46 8.46 5.53
C ALA A 192 7.35 7.25 5.90
N LYS A 193 6.79 6.04 6.02
CA LYS A 193 7.57 4.82 6.28
C LYS A 193 8.40 4.43 5.07
N VAL A 194 7.82 4.46 3.86
CA VAL A 194 8.52 4.14 2.62
C VAL A 194 9.65 5.14 2.40
N GLU A 195 9.39 6.44 2.52
CA GLU A 195 10.43 7.46 2.39
C GLU A 195 11.51 7.37 3.47
N GLN A 196 11.18 6.98 4.70
CA GLN A 196 12.19 6.72 5.72
C GLN A 196 13.16 5.60 5.29
N VAL A 197 12.63 4.48 4.78
CA VAL A 197 13.46 3.36 4.30
C VAL A 197 14.23 3.76 3.05
N TYR A 198 13.52 4.33 2.06
CA TYR A 198 14.09 4.80 0.80
C TYR A 198 15.28 5.71 1.07
N ASN A 199 15.19 6.71 1.95
CA ASN A 199 16.32 7.62 2.18
C ASN A 199 17.53 6.99 2.90
N THR A 200 17.42 5.73 3.37
CA THR A 200 18.50 5.00 4.05
C THR A 200 19.14 3.88 3.23
N LEU A 201 18.51 3.47 2.12
CA LEU A 201 19.08 2.55 1.14
C LEU A 201 20.10 3.28 0.26
#